data_AF-A0A8H7QK64-F1
#
_entry.id   AF-A0A8H7QK64-F1
#
_cell.length_a   1.000
_cell.length_b   1.000
_cell.length_c   1.000
_cell.angle_alpha   90.00
_cell.angle_beta   90.00
_cell.angle_gamma   90.00
#
_symmetry.space_group_name_H-M   'P 1'
#
loop_
_entity.id
_entity.type
_entity.pdbx_description
1 polymer ?
#
loop_
_entity_poly.entity_id
_entity_poly.type
_entity_poly.pdbx_seq_one_letter_code
_entity_poly.pdbx_strand_id
1 'polypeptide(L)'
;MTISNNKKVLQEQVARLTNEIEELRLEREESKKNVLHFMQEADSTRQELKKAQEIIEEFTTTDHHLQGYLSPPPESIESEDDEDIKEPSKLSILLSKLSQMDQEKISNLFQLVETDNNAIQDLHNVKQSLSQLKSAHVSLKEELNQLQEEYHATRGALQIENERAEIIEKRWKESESSLEHAESTIQSLNKELRYFRQQQQECNKKVNETTDIKLIQEDLCKSKQDLAITVQNYHDCKVKLEETEQTLKHWQTKYDEIDTKNVLLESKQLEELNQVKIRENYLKTINKTLRDEIRKINRVEEELINIEYLRNVIIKFLERKSTRAQLIPILVTLLKCTREDQTRLAKLVRNKAIES
;
A
#
# COMPACT_ATOMS: atom_id res chain seq x y z
N MET A 1 9.88 15.71 -10.78
CA MET A 1 10.02 14.52 -11.66
C MET A 1 10.94 13.43 -11.07
N THR A 2 11.91 13.73 -10.22
CA THR A 2 12.85 12.77 -9.63
C THR A 2 12.22 11.75 -8.64
N ILE A 3 11.23 12.17 -7.86
CA ILE A 3 10.56 11.29 -6.86
C ILE A 3 9.82 10.11 -7.51
N SER A 4 9.24 10.33 -8.70
CA SER A 4 8.52 9.28 -9.44
C SER A 4 9.46 8.18 -9.94
N ASN A 5 10.70 8.52 -10.31
CA ASN A 5 11.69 7.54 -10.77
C ASN A 5 12.18 6.68 -9.61
N ASN A 6 12.45 7.27 -8.44
CA ASN A 6 12.89 6.51 -7.26
C ASN A 6 11.82 5.52 -6.78
N LYS A 7 10.53 5.89 -6.84
CA LYS A 7 9.43 4.98 -6.50
C LYS A 7 9.40 3.77 -7.43
N LYS A 8 9.58 3.98 -8.74
CA LYS A 8 9.59 2.89 -9.72
C LYS A 8 10.77 1.94 -9.51
N VAL A 9 11.96 2.48 -9.25
CA VAL A 9 13.17 1.68 -8.95
C VAL A 9 12.98 0.84 -7.68
N LEU A 10 12.42 1.41 -6.61
CA LEU A 10 12.13 0.67 -5.39
C LEU A 10 11.06 -0.42 -5.60
N GLN A 11 10.04 -0.15 -6.41
CA GLN A 11 9.02 -1.17 -6.74
C GLN A 11 9.62 -2.33 -7.54
N GLU A 12 10.49 -2.05 -8.51
CA GLU A 12 11.21 -3.10 -9.25
C GLU A 12 12.14 -3.91 -8.34
N GLN A 13 12.81 -3.26 -7.39
CA GLN A 13 13.68 -3.95 -6.42
C GLN A 13 12.88 -4.84 -5.45
N VAL A 14 11.73 -4.37 -4.96
CA VAL A 14 10.83 -5.18 -4.13
C VAL A 14 10.31 -6.38 -4.91
N ALA A 15 9.92 -6.20 -6.19
CA ALA A 15 9.47 -7.31 -7.02
C ALA A 15 10.57 -8.36 -7.25
N ARG A 16 11.82 -7.93 -7.50
CA ARG A 16 12.97 -8.84 -7.65
C ARG A 16 13.23 -9.63 -6.37
N LEU A 17 13.31 -8.97 -5.23
CA LEU A 17 13.54 -9.63 -3.94
C LEU A 17 12.39 -10.58 -3.57
N THR A 18 11.15 -10.24 -3.95
CA THR A 18 10.00 -11.13 -3.73
C THR A 18 10.14 -12.43 -4.51
N ASN A 19 10.56 -12.34 -5.78
CA ASN A 19 10.78 -13.52 -6.62
C ASN A 19 11.95 -14.37 -6.09
N GLU A 20 13.04 -13.74 -5.66
CA GLU A 20 14.21 -14.42 -5.08
C GLU A 20 13.87 -15.16 -3.77
N ILE A 21 13.05 -14.56 -2.91
CA ILE A 21 12.55 -15.23 -1.69
C ILE A 21 11.69 -16.45 -2.03
N GLU A 22 10.84 -16.35 -3.06
CA GLU A 22 9.99 -17.48 -3.47
C GLU A 22 10.82 -18.62 -4.07
N GLU A 23 11.86 -18.31 -4.86
CA GLU A 23 12.79 -19.30 -5.39
C GLU A 23 13.55 -20.03 -4.26
N LEU A 24 14.10 -19.30 -3.29
CA LEU A 24 14.76 -19.88 -2.12
C LEU A 24 13.81 -20.73 -1.26
N ARG A 25 12.51 -20.37 -1.22
CA ARG A 25 11.50 -21.16 -0.52
C ARG A 25 11.27 -22.50 -1.21
N LEU A 26 11.21 -22.51 -2.54
CA LEU A 26 11.07 -23.73 -3.33
C LEU A 26 12.30 -24.63 -3.18
N GLU A 27 13.51 -24.09 -3.26
CA GLU A 27 14.76 -24.83 -3.04
C GLU A 27 14.83 -25.46 -1.64
N ARG A 28 14.34 -24.74 -0.62
CA ARG A 28 14.26 -25.27 0.75
C ARG A 28 13.25 -26.42 0.87
N GLU A 29 12.11 -26.33 0.20
CA GLU A 29 11.12 -27.41 0.18
C GLU A 29 11.64 -28.65 -0.57
N GLU A 30 12.39 -28.47 -1.66
CA GLU A 30 13.05 -29.55 -2.38
C GLU A 30 14.16 -30.20 -1.52
N SER A 31 15.01 -29.39 -0.89
CA SER A 31 16.05 -29.87 0.02
C SER A 31 15.46 -30.67 1.19
N LYS A 32 14.33 -30.21 1.75
CA LYS A 32 13.61 -30.94 2.80
C LYS A 32 13.10 -32.30 2.32
N LYS A 33 12.57 -32.38 1.09
CA LYS A 33 12.13 -33.65 0.49
C LYS A 33 13.31 -34.61 0.29
N ASN A 34 14.45 -34.11 -0.17
CA ASN A 34 15.67 -34.92 -0.36
C ASN A 34 16.17 -35.49 0.97
N VAL A 35 16.23 -34.67 2.03
CA VAL A 35 16.61 -35.15 3.39
C VAL A 35 15.64 -36.22 3.88
N LEU A 36 14.33 -36.04 3.67
CA LEU A 36 13.33 -37.03 4.07
C LEU A 36 13.52 -38.36 3.32
N HIS A 37 13.82 -38.31 2.02
CA HIS A 37 14.12 -39.49 1.21
C HIS A 37 15.36 -40.23 1.75
N PHE A 38 16.46 -39.50 2.03
CA PHE A 38 17.66 -40.11 2.61
C PHE A 38 17.41 -40.74 3.99
N MET A 39 16.58 -40.12 4.83
CA MET A 39 16.20 -40.71 6.11
C MET A 39 15.39 -42.01 5.92
N GLN A 40 14.42 -42.01 5.00
CA GLN A 40 13.63 -43.21 4.69
C GLN A 40 14.48 -44.34 4.12
N GLU A 41 15.44 -44.01 3.26
CA GLU A 41 16.39 -44.98 2.68
C GLU A 41 17.34 -45.53 3.75
N ALA A 42 17.83 -44.67 4.66
CA ALA A 42 18.62 -45.09 5.82
C ALA A 42 17.83 -46.00 6.78
N ASP A 43 16.54 -45.72 6.99
CA ASP A 43 15.68 -46.58 7.81
C ASP A 43 15.38 -47.92 7.11
N SER A 44 15.19 -47.93 5.79
CA SER A 44 15.00 -49.17 5.02
C SER A 44 16.24 -50.06 5.09
N THR A 45 17.43 -49.48 4.88
CA THR A 45 18.70 -50.22 4.98
C THR A 45 18.97 -50.74 6.40
N ARG A 46 18.59 -49.99 7.44
CA ARG A 46 18.62 -50.50 8.83
C ARG A 46 17.69 -51.68 9.06
N GLN A 47 16.48 -51.65 8.50
CA GLN A 47 15.54 -52.77 8.59
C GLN A 47 16.06 -54.01 7.84
N GLU A 48 16.64 -53.82 6.67
CA GLU A 48 17.27 -54.90 5.89
C GLU A 48 18.46 -55.52 6.63
N LEU A 49 19.32 -54.70 7.23
CA LEU A 49 20.44 -55.17 8.05
C LEU A 49 19.94 -55.95 9.26
N LYS A 50 18.90 -55.46 9.94
CA LYS A 50 18.28 -56.17 11.07
C LYS A 50 17.74 -57.54 10.64
N LYS A 51 17.03 -57.62 9.51
CA LYS A 51 16.55 -58.89 8.95
C LYS A 51 17.70 -59.84 8.61
N ALA A 52 18.80 -59.33 8.04
CA ALA A 52 19.98 -60.14 7.76
C ALA A 52 20.62 -60.67 9.05
N GLN A 53 20.69 -59.87 10.12
CA GLN A 53 21.16 -60.31 11.44
C GLN A 53 20.26 -61.38 12.04
N GLU A 54 18.94 -61.23 11.97
CA GLU A 54 17.96 -62.24 12.43
C GLU A 54 18.16 -63.58 11.70
N ILE A 55 18.39 -63.54 10.37
CA ILE A 55 18.69 -64.74 9.58
C ILE A 55 20.01 -65.40 10.02
N ILE A 56 21.06 -64.61 10.27
CA ILE A 56 22.35 -65.14 10.77
C ILE A 56 22.19 -65.76 12.17
N GLU A 57 21.41 -65.15 13.05
CA GLU A 57 21.08 -65.71 14.37
C GLU A 57 20.31 -67.04 14.26
N GLU A 58 19.38 -67.15 13.32
CA GLU A 58 18.65 -68.40 13.05
C GLU A 58 19.59 -69.53 12.57
N PHE A 59 20.57 -69.20 11.71
CA PHE A 59 21.59 -70.17 11.27
C PHE A 59 22.59 -70.56 12.37
N THR A 60 23.02 -69.61 13.22
CA THR A 60 23.97 -69.90 14.31
C THR A 60 23.31 -70.67 15.47
N THR A 61 22.04 -70.43 15.75
CA THR A 61 21.27 -71.19 16.76
C THR A 61 20.92 -72.61 16.31
N THR A 62 20.79 -72.85 15.00
CA THR A 62 20.66 -74.22 14.47
C THR A 62 21.97 -75.01 14.49
N ASP A 63 23.13 -74.35 14.39
CA ASP A 63 24.44 -75.00 14.46
C ASP A 63 24.91 -75.31 15.90
N HIS A 64 24.41 -74.57 16.89
CA HIS A 64 24.71 -74.81 18.31
C HIS A 64 24.00 -76.02 18.95
N HIS A 65 23.25 -76.82 18.18
CA HIS A 65 22.71 -78.09 18.67
C HIS A 65 23.62 -79.32 18.40
N LEU A 66 24.81 -79.12 17.81
CA LEU A 66 25.70 -80.24 17.43
C LEU A 66 27.15 -80.18 17.92
N GLN A 67 27.49 -79.41 18.96
CA GLN A 67 28.84 -79.49 19.53
C GLN A 67 28.88 -79.40 21.06
N GLY A 68 28.42 -80.50 21.67
CA GLY A 68 28.94 -80.95 22.95
C GLY A 68 30.19 -81.80 22.74
N TYR A 69 31.13 -81.67 23.68
CA TYR A 69 32.36 -82.45 23.86
C TYR A 69 33.49 -82.16 22.87
N LEU A 70 34.59 -81.58 23.37
CA LEU A 70 35.83 -82.33 23.58
C LEU A 70 36.86 -81.48 24.36
N SER A 71 37.39 -82.10 25.40
CA SER A 71 38.50 -81.65 26.25
C SER A 71 39.81 -81.43 25.46
N PRO A 72 40.75 -80.62 25.99
CA PRO A 72 42.18 -80.69 25.66
C PRO A 72 42.83 -81.89 26.42
N PRO A 73 43.93 -82.53 25.99
CA PRO A 73 45.30 -81.95 25.85
C PRO A 73 46.21 -82.78 24.87
N PRO A 74 47.57 -82.91 24.96
CA PRO A 74 48.66 -82.11 25.55
C PRO A 74 49.82 -81.78 24.57
N GLU A 75 50.71 -80.89 25.02
CA GLU A 75 52.09 -80.70 24.53
C GLU A 75 52.96 -81.94 24.80
N SER A 76 53.79 -82.39 23.83
CA SER A 76 55.13 -82.96 24.09
C SER A 76 55.93 -83.31 22.82
N ILE A 77 57.16 -82.78 22.78
CA ILE A 77 58.44 -83.48 22.55
C ILE A 77 58.69 -84.05 21.14
N GLU A 78 59.51 -83.33 20.37
CA GLU A 78 60.29 -83.87 19.25
C GLU A 78 61.57 -84.56 19.79
N SER A 79 61.70 -85.85 19.52
CA SER A 79 62.97 -86.58 19.52
C SER A 79 62.95 -87.54 18.34
N GLU A 80 63.68 -87.21 17.27
CA GLU A 80 64.00 -88.12 16.17
C GLU A 80 65.38 -88.72 16.44
N ASP A 81 65.44 -90.04 16.64
CA ASP A 81 66.63 -90.87 16.37
C ASP A 81 66.17 -92.15 15.65
N ASP A 82 66.84 -92.39 14.53
CA ASP A 82 67.41 -93.66 14.06
C ASP A 82 66.60 -94.79 13.38
N GLU A 83 67.14 -95.10 12.20
CA GLU A 83 67.67 -96.40 11.73
C GLU A 83 66.92 -97.25 10.69
N ASP A 84 67.60 -97.31 9.53
CA ASP A 84 67.60 -98.34 8.50
C ASP A 84 68.11 -99.70 9.05
N ILE A 85 67.37 -100.79 8.81
CA ILE A 85 67.88 -102.16 8.96
C ILE A 85 67.74 -102.90 7.61
N LYS A 86 68.89 -103.34 7.08
CA LYS A 86 69.02 -104.31 5.98
C LYS A 86 69.43 -105.68 6.53
N GLU A 87 68.66 -106.69 6.13
CA GLU A 87 68.99 -108.13 6.14
C GLU A 87 70.06 -108.49 5.08
N PRO A 88 70.82 -109.62 5.18
CA PRO A 88 70.29 -110.93 4.75
C PRO A 88 70.87 -112.23 5.38
N SER A 89 69.99 -113.25 5.40
CA SER A 89 70.14 -114.66 4.95
C SER A 89 71.40 -115.50 5.28
N LYS A 90 71.17 -116.65 5.95
CA LYS A 90 72.03 -117.85 5.90
C LYS A 90 71.19 -119.13 5.72
N LEU A 91 70.77 -119.37 4.48
CA LEU A 91 70.09 -120.60 4.02
C LEU A 91 71.03 -121.42 3.14
N SER A 92 72.15 -121.92 3.71
CA SER A 92 73.18 -122.66 2.94
C SER A 92 73.82 -123.87 3.65
N ILE A 93 73.35 -124.33 4.82
CA ILE A 93 74.06 -125.39 5.59
C ILE A 93 73.22 -126.64 5.92
N LEU A 94 71.96 -126.75 5.50
CA LEU A 94 71.13 -127.93 5.84
C LEU A 94 70.60 -128.71 4.63
N LEU A 95 71.44 -128.88 3.60
CA LEU A 95 71.12 -129.64 2.37
C LEU A 95 71.87 -131.00 2.24
N SER A 96 72.34 -131.58 3.34
CA SER A 96 73.13 -132.84 3.30
C SER A 96 72.75 -133.92 4.33
N LYS A 97 71.49 -133.93 4.83
CA LYS A 97 71.01 -134.96 5.78
C LYS A 97 69.63 -135.56 5.48
N LEU A 98 69.18 -135.51 4.24
CA LEU A 98 67.81 -135.86 3.80
C LEU A 98 67.73 -137.18 3.00
N SER A 99 68.45 -138.22 3.45
CA SER A 99 68.34 -139.59 2.90
C SER A 99 67.67 -140.59 3.87
N GLN A 100 67.16 -140.13 5.02
CA GLN A 100 66.40 -140.95 5.97
C GLN A 100 65.39 -140.05 6.71
N MET A 101 64.25 -139.73 6.08
CA MET A 101 63.15 -139.06 6.81
C MET A 101 61.77 -139.46 6.28
N ASP A 102 60.93 -139.86 7.23
CA ASP A 102 59.52 -140.28 7.12
C ASP A 102 58.56 -139.18 6.62
N GLN A 103 57.42 -139.62 6.08
CA GLN A 103 56.31 -138.81 5.56
C GLN A 103 55.82 -137.69 6.50
N GLU A 104 56.02 -137.83 7.81
CA GLU A 104 55.59 -136.85 8.83
C GLU A 104 56.35 -135.51 8.74
N LYS A 105 57.60 -135.55 8.26
CA LYS A 105 58.42 -134.33 8.11
C LYS A 105 58.13 -133.56 6.82
N ILE A 106 57.55 -134.22 5.81
CA ILE A 106 57.06 -133.56 4.59
C ILE A 106 55.79 -132.75 4.91
N SER A 107 54.90 -133.26 5.77
CA SER A 107 53.75 -132.49 6.27
C SER A 107 54.17 -131.24 7.03
N ASN A 108 55.17 -131.33 7.91
CA ASN A 108 55.69 -130.18 8.64
C ASN A 108 56.34 -129.13 7.72
N LEU A 109 56.93 -129.55 6.59
CA LEU A 109 57.46 -128.64 5.57
C LEU A 109 56.35 -127.94 4.77
N PHE A 110 55.27 -128.64 4.42
CA PHE A 110 54.11 -128.00 3.79
C PHE A 110 53.43 -127.00 4.73
N GLN A 111 53.32 -127.33 6.01
CA GLN A 111 52.79 -126.41 7.02
C GLN A 111 53.70 -125.19 7.21
N LEU A 112 55.03 -125.36 7.13
CA LEU A 112 55.99 -124.26 7.19
C LEU A 112 55.91 -123.35 5.94
N VAL A 113 55.74 -123.93 4.76
CA VAL A 113 55.58 -123.19 3.50
C VAL A 113 54.23 -122.46 3.44
N GLU A 114 53.17 -123.03 4.00
CA GLU A 114 51.89 -122.33 4.19
C GLU A 114 52.02 -121.19 5.22
N THR A 115 52.75 -121.37 6.31
CA THR A 115 53.02 -120.27 7.26
C THR A 115 53.88 -119.17 6.65
N ASP A 116 54.85 -119.51 5.81
CA ASP A 116 55.68 -118.52 5.10
C ASP A 116 54.89 -117.78 4.02
N ASN A 117 54.02 -118.46 3.27
CA ASN A 117 53.12 -117.79 2.31
C ASN A 117 52.11 -116.87 3.01
N ASN A 118 51.57 -117.29 4.17
CA ASN A 118 50.72 -116.43 4.98
C ASN A 118 51.51 -115.22 5.53
N ALA A 119 52.75 -115.41 5.98
CA ALA A 119 53.62 -114.32 6.42
C ALA A 119 53.98 -113.34 5.29
N ILE A 120 54.18 -113.83 4.05
CA ILE A 120 54.41 -112.98 2.87
C ILE A 120 53.15 -112.17 2.52
N GLN A 121 51.97 -112.80 2.61
CA GLN A 121 50.70 -112.11 2.38
C GLN A 121 50.44 -111.04 3.46
N ASP A 122 50.74 -111.36 4.72
CA ASP A 122 50.65 -110.41 5.84
C ASP A 122 51.64 -109.25 5.67
N LEU A 123 52.88 -109.53 5.25
CA LEU A 123 53.88 -108.51 4.94
C LEU A 123 53.40 -107.59 3.79
N HIS A 124 52.78 -108.16 2.75
CA HIS A 124 52.19 -107.40 1.66
C HIS A 124 51.03 -106.50 2.15
N ASN A 125 50.14 -107.04 2.98
CA ASN A 125 49.04 -106.29 3.58
C ASN A 125 49.56 -105.16 4.47
N VAL A 126 50.60 -105.40 5.28
CA VAL A 126 51.25 -104.37 6.11
C VAL A 126 51.88 -103.29 5.22
N LYS A 127 52.56 -103.67 4.14
CA LYS A 127 53.16 -102.70 3.19
C LYS A 127 52.11 -101.85 2.48
N GLN A 128 50.98 -102.45 2.12
CA GLN A 128 49.85 -101.75 1.53
C GLN A 128 49.23 -100.77 2.55
N SER A 129 48.97 -101.21 3.77
CA SER A 129 48.49 -100.36 4.88
C SER A 129 49.47 -99.23 5.20
N LEU A 130 50.78 -99.50 5.18
CA LEU A 130 51.82 -98.48 5.37
C LEU A 130 51.79 -97.44 4.25
N SER A 131 51.56 -97.87 3.01
CA SER A 131 51.46 -96.95 1.86
C SER A 131 50.21 -96.07 1.97
N GLN A 132 49.08 -96.64 2.38
CA GLN A 132 47.85 -95.91 2.66
C GLN A 132 48.01 -94.92 3.82
N LEU A 133 48.70 -95.34 4.88
CA LEU A 133 48.99 -94.48 6.03
C LEU A 133 49.90 -93.32 5.64
N LYS A 134 50.92 -93.57 4.80
CA LYS A 134 51.79 -92.51 4.27
C LYS A 134 51.02 -91.51 3.39
N SER A 135 50.12 -91.97 2.51
CA SER A 135 49.29 -91.06 1.72
C SER A 135 48.33 -90.25 2.59
N ALA A 136 47.72 -90.88 3.61
CA ALA A 136 46.86 -90.18 4.57
C ALA A 136 47.65 -89.14 5.38
N HIS A 137 48.87 -89.46 5.81
CA HIS A 137 49.74 -88.51 6.50
C HIS A 137 50.11 -87.31 5.63
N VAL A 138 50.39 -87.52 4.33
CA VAL A 138 50.63 -86.41 3.39
C VAL A 138 49.38 -85.54 3.21
N SER A 139 48.21 -86.16 3.03
CA SER A 139 46.93 -85.44 2.91
C SER A 139 46.63 -84.59 4.15
N LEU A 140 46.75 -85.18 5.34
CA LEU A 140 46.52 -84.48 6.61
C LEU A 140 47.52 -83.34 6.83
N LYS A 141 48.77 -83.51 6.40
CA LYS A 141 49.78 -82.45 6.46
C LYS A 141 49.45 -81.29 5.52
N GLU A 142 48.90 -81.57 4.35
CA GLU A 142 48.47 -80.56 3.39
C GLU A 142 47.22 -79.80 3.88
N GLU A 143 46.25 -80.52 4.46
CA GLU A 143 45.08 -79.92 5.14
C GLU A 143 45.49 -79.05 6.34
N LEU A 144 46.45 -79.49 7.15
CA LEU A 144 46.99 -78.71 8.26
C LEU A 144 47.59 -77.39 7.77
N ASN A 145 48.39 -77.44 6.69
CA ASN A 145 48.99 -76.25 6.10
C ASN A 145 47.92 -75.28 5.56
N GLN A 146 46.89 -75.81 4.87
CA GLN A 146 45.78 -75.00 4.36
C GLN A 146 45.01 -74.32 5.50
N LEU A 147 44.67 -75.07 6.55
CA LEU A 147 44.01 -74.52 7.74
C LEU A 147 44.86 -73.45 8.43
N GLN A 148 46.18 -73.62 8.45
CA GLN A 148 47.10 -72.64 9.02
C GLN A 148 47.13 -71.34 8.19
N GLU A 149 47.14 -71.46 6.86
CA GLU A 149 47.04 -70.30 5.94
C GLU A 149 45.71 -69.57 6.09
N GLU A 150 44.58 -70.30 6.16
CA GLU A 150 43.26 -69.74 6.40
C GLU A 150 43.15 -69.06 7.77
N TYR A 151 43.73 -69.67 8.81
CA TYR A 151 43.81 -69.06 10.14
C TYR A 151 44.59 -67.74 10.12
N HIS A 152 45.72 -67.68 9.43
CA HIS A 152 46.48 -66.43 9.30
C HIS A 152 45.74 -65.38 8.47
N ALA A 153 45.07 -65.78 7.40
CA ALA A 153 44.27 -64.88 6.55
C ALA A 153 43.08 -64.28 7.32
N THR A 154 42.33 -65.12 8.05
CA THR A 154 41.20 -64.67 8.88
C THR A 154 41.65 -63.78 10.03
N ARG A 155 42.78 -64.09 10.68
CA ARG A 155 43.38 -63.22 11.70
C ARG A 155 43.78 -61.86 11.14
N GLY A 156 44.36 -61.81 9.94
CA GLY A 156 44.68 -60.55 9.25
C GLY A 156 43.45 -59.74 8.88
N ALA A 157 42.39 -60.39 8.37
CA ALA A 157 41.12 -59.75 8.05
C ALA A 157 40.44 -59.17 9.30
N LEU A 158 40.45 -59.92 10.42
CA LEU A 158 39.92 -59.46 11.70
C LEU A 158 40.67 -58.22 12.22
N GLN A 159 41.99 -58.17 12.05
CA GLN A 159 42.78 -57.00 12.43
C GLN A 159 42.40 -55.76 11.61
N ILE A 160 42.26 -55.89 10.29
CA ILE A 160 41.83 -54.78 9.42
C ILE A 160 40.44 -54.27 9.81
N GLU A 161 39.52 -55.18 10.14
CA GLU A 161 38.18 -54.79 10.52
C GLU A 161 38.14 -54.10 11.90
N ASN A 162 38.99 -54.52 12.84
CA ASN A 162 39.18 -53.79 14.10
C ASN A 162 39.72 -52.37 13.87
N GLU A 163 40.73 -52.20 13.01
CA GLU A 163 41.25 -50.87 12.67
C GLU A 163 40.18 -49.99 12.00
N ARG A 164 39.32 -50.57 11.16
CA ARG A 164 38.16 -49.87 10.57
C ARG A 164 37.13 -49.47 11.62
N ALA A 165 36.81 -50.36 12.56
CA ALA A 165 35.89 -50.07 13.64
C ALA A 165 36.40 -48.90 14.50
N GLU A 166 37.70 -48.86 14.83
CA GLU A 166 38.32 -47.75 15.57
C GLU A 166 38.22 -46.42 14.81
N ILE A 167 38.46 -46.43 13.49
CA ILE A 167 38.33 -45.22 12.65
C ILE A 167 36.88 -44.73 12.63
N ILE A 168 35.91 -45.63 12.50
CA ILE A 168 34.48 -45.29 12.50
C ILE A 168 34.06 -44.74 13.86
N GLU A 169 34.50 -45.36 14.96
CA GLU A 169 34.21 -44.89 16.32
C GLU A 169 34.78 -43.49 16.55
N LYS A 170 36.02 -43.24 16.10
CA LYS A 170 36.63 -41.91 16.19
C LYS A 170 35.83 -40.85 15.42
N ARG A 171 35.46 -41.15 14.17
CA ARG A 171 34.63 -40.24 13.35
C ARG A 171 33.26 -39.98 13.97
N TRP A 172 32.65 -41.00 14.55
CA TRP A 172 31.37 -40.88 15.24
C TRP A 172 31.49 -39.94 16.45
N LYS A 173 32.53 -40.10 17.29
CA LYS A 173 32.80 -39.20 18.42
C LYS A 173 33.06 -37.75 17.99
N GLU A 174 33.81 -37.54 16.91
CA GLU A 174 34.04 -36.20 16.34
C GLU A 174 32.73 -35.55 15.83
N SER A 175 31.87 -36.36 15.18
CA SER A 175 30.55 -35.91 14.72
C SER A 175 29.62 -35.59 15.89
N GLU A 176 29.63 -36.40 16.95
CA GLU A 176 28.82 -36.19 18.16
C GLU A 176 29.23 -34.89 18.88
N SER A 177 30.53 -34.64 19.05
CA SER A 177 31.04 -33.39 19.62
C SER A 177 30.67 -32.17 18.77
N SER A 178 30.71 -32.30 17.45
CA SER A 178 30.31 -31.22 16.53
C SER A 178 28.81 -30.91 16.63
N LEU A 179 27.98 -31.95 16.79
CA LEU A 179 26.53 -31.81 16.97
C LEU A 179 26.21 -31.10 18.30
N GLU A 180 26.85 -31.49 19.40
CA GLU A 180 26.68 -30.85 20.70
C GLU A 180 27.06 -29.36 20.67
N HIS A 181 28.12 -29.01 19.94
CA HIS A 181 28.51 -27.61 19.72
C HIS A 181 27.46 -26.82 18.93
N ALA A 182 26.90 -27.41 17.88
CA ALA A 182 25.84 -26.79 17.09
C ALA A 182 24.55 -26.58 17.92
N GLU A 183 24.19 -27.55 18.75
CA GLU A 183 23.04 -27.45 19.65
C GLU A 183 23.20 -26.32 20.68
N SER A 184 24.38 -26.21 21.30
CA SER A 184 24.71 -25.11 22.23
C SER A 184 24.59 -23.75 21.55
N THR A 185 25.08 -23.64 20.30
CA THR A 185 24.98 -22.41 19.50
C THR A 185 23.52 -22.05 19.20
N ILE A 186 22.70 -23.02 18.79
CA ILE A 186 21.26 -22.84 18.56
C ILE A 186 20.56 -22.36 19.83
N GLN A 187 20.90 -22.93 21.00
CA GLN A 187 20.33 -22.50 22.27
C GLN A 187 20.71 -21.06 22.62
N SER A 188 21.95 -20.65 22.36
CA SER A 188 22.38 -19.26 22.57
C SER A 188 21.61 -18.28 21.66
N LEU A 189 21.54 -18.56 20.36
CA LEU A 189 20.80 -17.73 19.40
C LEU A 189 19.30 -17.65 19.74
N ASN A 190 18.70 -18.74 20.23
CA ASN A 190 17.31 -18.73 20.68
C ASN A 190 17.08 -17.89 21.94
N LYS A 191 18.09 -17.75 22.81
CA LYS A 191 18.02 -16.83 23.96
C LYS A 191 18.10 -15.39 23.49
N GLU A 192 19.02 -15.08 22.57
CA GLU A 192 19.15 -13.74 21.98
C GLU A 192 17.88 -13.31 21.21
N LEU A 193 17.31 -14.20 20.39
CA LEU A 193 16.05 -13.92 19.69
C LEU A 193 14.89 -13.64 20.64
N ARG A 194 14.81 -14.36 21.77
CA ARG A 194 13.81 -14.08 22.81
C ARG A 194 14.02 -12.71 23.43
N TYR A 195 15.27 -12.35 23.72
CA TYR A 195 15.61 -11.03 24.24
C TYR A 195 15.23 -9.89 23.27
N PHE A 196 15.57 -10.01 21.98
CA PHE A 196 15.20 -9.00 20.98
C PHE A 196 13.69 -8.86 20.81
N ARG A 197 12.93 -9.97 20.82
CA ARG A 197 11.46 -9.91 20.78
C ARG A 197 10.88 -9.18 21.98
N GLN A 198 11.44 -9.39 23.17
CA GLN A 198 11.01 -8.67 24.38
C GLN A 198 11.30 -7.17 24.28
N GLN A 199 12.51 -6.77 23.86
CA GLN A 199 12.83 -5.35 23.63
C GLN A 199 11.88 -4.71 22.61
N GLN A 200 11.57 -5.41 21.51
CA GLN A 200 10.65 -4.88 20.50
C GLN A 200 9.25 -4.66 21.07
N GLN A 201 8.75 -5.57 21.91
CA GLN A 201 7.47 -5.40 22.58
C GLN A 201 7.47 -4.21 23.54
N GLU A 202 8.54 -4.00 24.30
CA GLU A 202 8.66 -2.85 25.20
C GLU A 202 8.73 -1.52 24.44
N CYS A 203 9.48 -1.45 23.33
CA CYS A 203 9.50 -0.29 22.46
C CYS A 203 8.11 -0.01 21.85
N ASN A 204 7.41 -1.05 21.38
CA ASN A 204 6.06 -0.89 20.83
C ASN A 204 5.05 -0.42 21.88
N LYS A 205 5.14 -0.91 23.12
CA LYS A 205 4.31 -0.41 24.23
C LYS A 205 4.58 1.07 24.49
N LYS A 206 5.85 1.47 24.59
CA LYS A 206 6.24 2.88 24.77
C LYS A 206 5.73 3.77 23.64
N VAL A 207 5.78 3.30 22.37
CA VAL A 207 5.21 4.05 21.22
C VAL A 207 3.70 4.20 21.35
N ASN A 208 2.97 3.15 21.72
CA ASN A 208 1.51 3.23 21.91
C ASN A 208 1.11 4.08 23.14
N GLU A 209 1.99 4.15 24.13
CA GLU A 209 1.85 4.96 25.33
C GLU A 209 2.34 6.41 25.16
N THR A 210 3.03 6.76 24.06
CA THR A 210 3.39 8.15 23.80
C THR A 210 2.12 9.00 23.73
N THR A 211 1.88 9.70 24.83
CA THR A 211 0.80 10.66 25.06
C THR A 211 0.74 11.69 23.95
N ASP A 212 1.88 11.99 23.33
CA ASP A 212 2.03 12.99 22.29
C ASP A 212 1.21 12.68 21.05
N ILE A 213 1.12 11.40 20.61
CA ILE A 213 0.29 11.05 19.45
C ILE A 213 -1.19 11.24 19.77
N LYS A 214 -1.62 10.89 20.99
CA LYS A 214 -3.01 11.08 21.44
C LYS A 214 -3.35 12.56 21.60
N LEU A 215 -2.44 13.35 22.17
CA LEU A 215 -2.59 14.80 22.31
C LEU A 215 -2.66 15.48 20.94
N ILE A 216 -1.77 15.12 20.00
CA ILE A 216 -1.81 15.63 18.63
C ILE A 216 -3.13 15.24 17.93
N GLN A 217 -3.63 14.02 18.14
CA GLN A 217 -4.93 13.61 17.60
C GLN A 217 -6.09 14.42 18.18
N GLU A 218 -6.06 14.70 19.48
CA GLU A 218 -7.08 15.51 20.16
C GLU A 218 -7.05 16.97 19.69
N ASP A 219 -5.85 17.56 19.58
CA ASP A 219 -5.65 18.92 19.06
C ASP A 219 -6.08 19.04 17.59
N LEU A 220 -5.77 18.03 16.78
CA LEU A 220 -6.25 17.97 15.40
C LEU A 220 -7.78 17.89 15.33
N CYS A 221 -8.42 17.18 16.27
CA CYS A 221 -9.88 17.10 16.35
C CYS A 221 -10.49 18.45 16.74
N LYS A 222 -9.94 19.12 17.76
CA LYS A 222 -10.36 20.48 18.17
C LYS A 222 -10.18 21.49 17.05
N SER A 223 -9.02 21.48 16.38
CA SER A 223 -8.74 22.37 15.25
C SER A 223 -9.72 22.17 14.08
N LYS A 224 -10.11 20.92 13.78
CA LYS A 224 -11.14 20.64 12.75
C LYS A 224 -12.51 21.18 13.15
N GLN A 225 -12.87 21.08 14.42
CA GLN A 225 -14.12 21.61 14.94
C GLN A 225 -14.15 23.14 14.85
N ASP A 226 -13.06 23.81 15.25
CA ASP A 226 -12.94 25.27 15.16
C ASP A 226 -12.99 25.77 13.71
N LEU A 227 -12.37 25.03 12.79
CA LEU A 227 -12.46 25.33 11.36
C LEU A 227 -13.91 25.22 10.85
N ALA A 228 -14.64 24.18 11.26
CA ALA A 228 -16.04 24.02 10.88
C ALA A 228 -16.92 25.17 11.39
N ILE A 229 -16.72 25.60 12.64
CA ILE A 229 -17.41 26.76 13.23
C ILE A 229 -17.06 28.05 12.45
N THR A 230 -15.79 28.25 12.11
CA THR A 230 -15.34 29.42 11.35
C THR A 230 -15.95 29.47 9.95
N VAL A 231 -16.01 28.32 9.26
CA VAL A 231 -16.65 28.19 7.94
C VAL A 231 -18.15 28.50 8.02
N GLN A 232 -18.84 28.03 9.06
CA GLN A 232 -20.26 28.34 9.28
C GLN A 232 -20.45 29.85 9.51
N ASN A 233 -19.65 30.46 10.38
CA ASN A 233 -19.72 31.90 10.65
C ASN A 233 -19.45 32.73 9.39
N TYR A 234 -18.49 32.31 8.56
CA TYR A 234 -18.22 32.97 7.28
C TYR A 234 -19.42 32.86 6.33
N HIS A 235 -20.06 31.70 6.25
CA HIS A 235 -21.26 31.51 5.46
C HIS A 235 -22.41 32.42 5.92
N ASP A 236 -22.66 32.49 7.23
CA ASP A 236 -23.70 33.34 7.81
C ASP A 236 -23.43 34.84 7.56
N CYS A 237 -22.17 35.28 7.69
CA CYS A 237 -21.76 36.64 7.36
C CYS A 237 -21.95 36.95 5.87
N LYS A 238 -21.65 36.00 4.99
CA LYS A 238 -21.84 36.16 3.54
C LYS A 238 -23.31 36.32 3.18
N VAL A 239 -24.20 35.51 3.77
CA VAL A 239 -25.66 35.63 3.55
C VAL A 239 -26.17 37.00 4.02
N LYS A 240 -25.77 37.44 5.22
CA LYS A 240 -26.13 38.78 5.73
C LYS A 240 -25.62 39.91 4.82
N LEU A 241 -24.42 39.77 4.25
CA LEU A 241 -23.88 40.74 3.31
C LEU A 241 -24.78 40.82 2.05
N GLU A 242 -25.13 39.68 1.46
CA GLU A 242 -26.02 39.61 0.29
C GLU A 242 -27.40 40.23 0.58
N GLU A 243 -27.98 40.01 1.76
CA GLU A 243 -29.24 40.62 2.20
C GLU A 243 -29.13 42.16 2.31
N THR A 244 -28.02 42.65 2.89
CA THR A 244 -27.78 44.11 2.99
C THR A 244 -27.55 44.75 1.63
N GLU A 245 -26.88 44.07 0.70
CA GLU A 245 -26.69 44.54 -0.68
C GLU A 245 -28.01 44.63 -1.44
N GLN A 246 -28.92 43.66 -1.27
CA GLN A 246 -30.26 43.72 -1.85
C GLN A 246 -31.07 44.88 -1.27
N THR A 247 -30.98 45.09 0.04
CA THR A 247 -31.65 46.22 0.72
C THR A 247 -31.11 47.56 0.24
N LEU A 248 -29.79 47.69 0.08
CA LEU A 248 -29.16 48.89 -0.47
C LEU A 248 -29.64 49.17 -1.90
N LYS A 249 -29.65 48.16 -2.78
CA LYS A 249 -30.16 48.29 -4.16
C LYS A 249 -31.63 48.70 -4.20
N HIS A 250 -32.45 48.19 -3.28
CA HIS A 250 -33.84 48.59 -3.15
C HIS A 250 -33.97 50.09 -2.81
N TRP A 251 -33.24 50.54 -1.78
CA TRP A 251 -33.24 51.95 -1.39
C TRP A 251 -32.65 52.88 -2.43
N GLN A 252 -31.63 52.45 -3.17
CA GLN A 252 -31.08 53.20 -4.29
C GLN A 252 -32.11 53.40 -5.39
N THR A 253 -32.81 52.34 -5.81
CA THR A 253 -33.93 52.45 -6.77
C THR A 253 -35.00 53.43 -6.27
N LYS A 254 -35.36 53.36 -4.98
CA LYS A 254 -36.34 54.28 -4.37
C LYS A 254 -35.87 55.73 -4.37
N TYR A 255 -34.58 55.96 -4.13
CA TYR A 255 -33.98 57.29 -4.19
C TYR A 255 -34.03 57.85 -5.62
N ASP A 256 -33.64 57.06 -6.62
CA ASP A 256 -33.70 57.45 -8.03
C ASP A 256 -35.14 57.74 -8.50
N GLU A 257 -36.13 56.96 -8.03
CA GLU A 257 -37.56 57.22 -8.26
C GLU A 257 -38.03 58.57 -7.66
N ILE A 258 -37.48 58.98 -6.52
CA ILE A 258 -37.83 60.25 -5.88
C ILE A 258 -37.12 61.41 -6.59
N ASP A 259 -35.85 61.24 -6.93
CA ASP A 259 -35.06 62.24 -7.66
C ASP A 259 -35.69 62.57 -9.02
N THR A 260 -36.05 61.54 -9.79
CA THR A 260 -36.76 61.72 -11.07
C THR A 260 -38.10 62.45 -10.92
N LYS A 261 -38.87 62.18 -9.85
CA LYS A 261 -40.11 62.90 -9.54
C LYS A 261 -39.85 64.36 -9.16
N ASN A 262 -38.80 64.63 -8.39
CA ASN A 262 -38.42 65.99 -7.99
C ASN A 262 -38.00 66.82 -9.20
N VAL A 263 -37.14 66.27 -10.07
CA VAL A 263 -36.73 66.95 -11.32
C VAL A 263 -37.94 67.25 -12.20
N LEU A 264 -38.89 66.31 -12.33
CA LEU A 264 -40.13 66.54 -13.09
C LEU A 264 -40.99 67.65 -12.46
N LEU A 265 -41.10 67.67 -11.13
CA LEU A 265 -41.87 68.66 -10.39
C LEU A 265 -41.24 70.06 -10.50
N GLU A 266 -39.92 70.17 -10.38
CA GLU A 266 -39.18 71.40 -10.59
C GLU A 266 -39.36 71.93 -12.01
N SER A 267 -39.25 71.06 -13.02
CA SER A 267 -39.51 71.41 -14.42
C SER A 267 -40.93 71.94 -14.61
N LYS A 268 -41.93 71.28 -14.02
CA LYS A 268 -43.33 71.69 -14.09
C LYS A 268 -43.56 73.05 -13.42
N GLN A 269 -43.00 73.25 -12.23
CA GLN A 269 -43.10 74.54 -11.51
C GLN A 269 -42.44 75.68 -12.30
N LEU A 270 -41.30 75.42 -12.94
CA LEU A 270 -40.62 76.40 -13.78
C LEU A 270 -41.47 76.78 -15.00
N GLU A 271 -42.13 75.81 -15.63
CA GLU A 271 -43.05 76.05 -16.75
C GLU A 271 -44.27 76.87 -16.33
N GLU A 272 -44.91 76.50 -15.21
CA GLU A 272 -46.04 77.25 -14.64
C GLU A 272 -45.65 78.70 -14.30
N LEU A 273 -44.47 78.90 -13.69
CA LEU A 273 -43.95 80.24 -13.39
C LEU A 273 -43.73 81.06 -14.65
N ASN A 274 -43.20 80.46 -15.72
CA ASN A 274 -43.02 81.12 -17.01
C ASN A 274 -44.37 81.50 -17.63
N GLN A 275 -45.37 80.62 -17.58
CA GLN A 275 -46.72 80.94 -18.05
C GLN A 275 -47.36 82.11 -17.29
N VAL A 276 -47.20 82.14 -15.95
CA VAL A 276 -47.69 83.25 -15.12
C VAL A 276 -46.99 84.56 -15.48
N LYS A 277 -45.67 84.56 -15.68
CA LYS A 277 -44.92 85.75 -16.13
C LYS A 277 -45.40 86.26 -17.50
N ILE A 278 -45.65 85.36 -18.44
CA ILE A 278 -46.19 85.73 -19.76
C ILE A 278 -47.57 86.39 -19.60
N ARG A 279 -48.47 85.78 -18.81
CA ARG A 279 -49.80 86.33 -18.52
C ARG A 279 -49.72 87.68 -17.81
N GLU A 280 -48.83 87.84 -16.84
CA GLU A 280 -48.61 89.10 -16.13
C GLU A 280 -48.16 90.21 -17.09
N ASN A 281 -47.19 89.93 -17.97
CA ASN A 281 -46.72 90.89 -18.97
C ASN A 281 -47.82 91.30 -19.95
N TYR A 282 -48.65 90.34 -20.37
CA TYR A 282 -49.83 90.61 -21.20
C TYR A 282 -50.82 91.54 -20.49
N LEU A 283 -51.15 91.26 -19.23
CA LEU A 283 -52.04 92.10 -18.42
C LEU A 283 -51.45 93.49 -18.16
N LYS A 284 -50.14 93.62 -17.95
CA LYS A 284 -49.45 94.91 -17.84
C LYS A 284 -49.61 95.73 -19.12
N THR A 285 -49.50 95.09 -20.28
CA THR A 285 -49.69 95.73 -21.59
C THR A 285 -51.12 96.23 -21.75
N ILE A 286 -52.13 95.39 -21.45
CA ILE A 286 -53.55 95.79 -21.47
C ILE A 286 -53.79 96.97 -20.51
N ASN A 287 -53.31 96.87 -19.26
CA ASN A 287 -53.48 97.92 -18.26
C ASN A 287 -52.83 99.24 -18.69
N LYS A 288 -51.70 99.20 -19.41
CA LYS A 288 -51.07 100.38 -19.98
C LYS A 288 -51.97 101.01 -21.06
N THR A 289 -52.45 100.21 -22.00
CA THR A 289 -53.38 100.66 -23.06
C THR A 289 -54.64 101.29 -22.46
N LEU A 290 -55.28 100.63 -21.49
CA LEU A 290 -56.48 101.16 -20.82
C LEU A 290 -56.21 102.48 -20.10
N ARG A 291 -55.06 102.62 -19.42
CA ARG A 291 -54.69 103.89 -18.78
C ARG A 291 -54.50 105.01 -19.81
N ASP A 292 -53.91 104.71 -20.96
CA ASP A 292 -53.73 105.67 -22.04
C ASP A 292 -55.07 106.06 -22.69
N GLU A 293 -56.00 105.10 -22.83
CA GLU A 293 -57.38 105.36 -23.28
C GLU A 293 -58.15 106.23 -22.28
N ILE A 294 -58.08 105.94 -20.97
CA ILE A 294 -58.68 106.77 -19.93
C ILE A 294 -58.12 108.19 -19.97
N ARG A 295 -56.80 108.36 -20.09
CA ARG A 295 -56.18 109.69 -20.24
C ARG A 295 -56.68 110.42 -21.47
N LYS A 296 -56.86 109.72 -22.59
CA LYS A 296 -57.40 110.28 -23.83
C LYS A 296 -58.85 110.73 -23.67
N ILE A 297 -59.69 109.89 -23.04
CA ILE A 297 -61.09 110.23 -22.72
C ILE A 297 -61.14 111.46 -21.81
N ASN A 298 -60.35 111.48 -20.73
CA ASN A 298 -60.32 112.61 -19.79
C ASN A 298 -59.89 113.92 -20.46
N ARG A 299 -58.91 113.89 -21.38
CA ARG A 299 -58.52 115.09 -22.16
C ARG A 299 -59.66 115.60 -23.02
N VAL A 300 -60.37 114.69 -23.71
CA VAL A 300 -61.54 115.05 -24.51
C VAL A 300 -62.65 115.61 -23.62
N GLU A 301 -62.85 115.06 -22.42
CA GLU A 301 -63.81 115.56 -21.44
C GLU A 301 -63.44 116.97 -20.94
N GLU A 302 -62.18 117.21 -20.58
CA GLU A 302 -61.67 118.54 -20.21
C GLU A 302 -61.82 119.55 -21.37
N GLU A 303 -61.52 119.16 -22.62
CA GLU A 303 -61.75 119.99 -23.80
C GLU A 303 -63.24 120.34 -23.97
N LEU A 304 -64.13 119.37 -23.77
CA LEU A 304 -65.58 119.60 -23.83
C LEU A 304 -66.05 120.56 -22.73
N ILE A 305 -65.56 120.40 -21.49
CA ILE A 305 -65.85 121.31 -20.37
C ILE A 305 -65.36 122.73 -20.67
N ASN A 306 -64.15 122.88 -21.22
CA ASN A 306 -63.61 124.18 -21.61
C ASN A 306 -64.43 124.85 -22.71
N ILE A 307 -64.87 124.08 -23.72
CA ILE A 307 -65.76 124.57 -24.78
C ILE A 307 -67.10 125.00 -24.19
N GLU A 308 -67.67 124.23 -23.26
CA GLU A 308 -68.93 124.56 -22.59
C GLU A 308 -68.80 125.83 -21.73
N TYR A 309 -67.70 125.99 -20.99
CA TYR A 309 -67.42 127.20 -20.25
C TYR A 309 -67.31 128.42 -21.18
N LEU A 310 -66.53 128.33 -22.25
CA LEU A 310 -66.38 129.40 -23.25
C LEU A 310 -67.73 129.75 -23.89
N ARG A 311 -68.53 128.73 -24.22
CA ARG A 311 -69.89 128.88 -24.73
C ARG A 311 -70.74 129.69 -23.76
N ASN A 312 -70.74 129.32 -22.47
CA ASN A 312 -71.49 130.02 -21.42
C ASN A 312 -71.02 131.49 -21.23
N VAL A 313 -69.71 131.76 -21.29
CA VAL A 313 -69.17 133.11 -21.19
C VAL A 313 -69.58 133.98 -22.38
N ILE A 314 -69.49 133.45 -23.60
CA ILE A 314 -69.88 134.17 -24.82
C ILE A 314 -71.39 134.45 -24.83
N ILE A 315 -72.22 133.48 -24.42
CA ILE A 315 -73.67 133.68 -24.28
C ILE A 315 -73.96 134.82 -23.30
N LYS A 316 -73.36 134.80 -22.09
CA LYS A 316 -73.51 135.88 -21.10
C LYS A 316 -73.01 137.24 -21.61
N PHE A 317 -71.93 137.26 -22.39
CA PHE A 317 -71.42 138.49 -22.98
C PHE A 317 -72.40 139.09 -24.00
N LEU A 318 -72.98 138.25 -24.87
CA LEU A 318 -73.99 138.67 -25.85
C LEU A 318 -75.29 139.15 -25.17
N GLU A 319 -75.67 138.54 -24.05
CA GLU A 319 -76.79 139.00 -23.21
C GLU A 319 -76.59 140.45 -22.72
N ARG A 320 -75.34 140.86 -22.41
CA ARG A 320 -75.04 142.20 -21.87
C ARG A 320 -74.82 143.28 -22.93
N LYS A 321 -74.41 142.93 -24.15
CA LYS A 321 -74.15 143.89 -25.25
C LYS A 321 -75.01 143.56 -26.47
N SER A 322 -76.24 144.06 -26.49
CA SER A 322 -77.24 143.81 -27.53
C SER A 322 -76.90 144.39 -28.92
N THR A 323 -75.77 145.08 -29.08
CA THR A 323 -75.38 145.74 -30.34
C THR A 323 -74.81 144.79 -31.40
N ARG A 324 -74.70 143.48 -31.14
CA ARG A 324 -74.03 142.52 -32.03
C ARG A 324 -74.84 141.27 -32.40
N ALA A 325 -76.16 141.40 -32.56
CA ALA A 325 -77.08 140.30 -32.92
C ALA A 325 -76.69 139.57 -34.22
N GLN A 326 -76.02 140.25 -35.15
CA GLN A 326 -75.55 139.69 -36.43
C GLN A 326 -74.52 138.55 -36.25
N LEU A 327 -73.85 138.47 -35.11
CA LEU A 327 -72.84 137.43 -34.84
C LEU A 327 -73.45 136.10 -34.37
N ILE A 328 -74.75 136.06 -34.04
CA ILE A 328 -75.38 134.89 -33.41
C ILE A 328 -75.38 133.63 -34.31
N PRO A 329 -75.74 133.68 -35.60
CA PRO A 329 -75.72 132.49 -36.45
C PRO A 329 -74.33 131.86 -36.54
N ILE A 330 -73.29 132.69 -36.67
CA ILE A 330 -71.89 132.26 -36.75
C ILE A 330 -71.44 131.62 -35.44
N LEU A 331 -71.78 132.22 -34.29
CA LEU A 331 -71.42 131.71 -32.97
C LEU A 331 -72.16 130.43 -32.59
N VAL A 332 -73.42 130.26 -33.03
CA VAL A 332 -74.18 129.01 -32.84
C VAL A 332 -73.47 127.83 -33.51
N THR A 333 -72.98 128.02 -34.73
CA THR A 333 -72.27 126.97 -35.46
C THR A 333 -70.88 126.72 -34.89
N LEU A 334 -70.11 127.78 -34.56
CA LEU A 334 -68.74 127.67 -34.06
C LEU A 334 -68.65 127.05 -32.66
N LEU A 335 -69.53 127.44 -31.73
CA LEU A 335 -69.50 126.95 -30.34
C LEU A 335 -70.33 125.68 -30.14
N LYS A 336 -70.93 125.17 -31.22
CA LYS A 336 -71.88 124.05 -31.22
C LYS A 336 -72.93 124.23 -30.12
N CYS A 337 -73.61 125.37 -30.13
CA CYS A 337 -74.58 125.72 -29.10
C CYS A 337 -75.70 124.67 -29.01
N THR A 338 -76.11 124.31 -27.80
CA THR A 338 -77.25 123.41 -27.59
C THR A 338 -78.54 124.06 -28.09
N ARG A 339 -79.61 123.28 -28.26
CA ARG A 339 -80.91 123.81 -28.67
C ARG A 339 -81.45 124.86 -27.68
N GLU A 340 -81.14 124.70 -26.40
CA GLU A 340 -81.48 125.65 -25.33
C GLU A 340 -80.70 126.96 -25.48
N ASP A 341 -79.39 126.89 -25.71
CA ASP A 341 -78.53 128.07 -25.96
C ASP A 341 -78.98 128.83 -27.21
N GLN A 342 -79.31 128.11 -28.29
CA GLN A 342 -79.85 128.69 -29.52
C GLN A 342 -81.16 129.42 -29.25
N THR A 343 -82.04 128.84 -28.43
CA THR A 343 -83.32 129.46 -28.05
C THR A 343 -83.11 130.72 -27.20
N ARG A 344 -82.15 130.70 -26.26
CA ARG A 344 -81.78 131.87 -25.46
C ARG A 344 -81.23 133.01 -26.31
N LEU A 345 -80.30 132.70 -27.22
CA LEU A 345 -79.73 133.69 -28.15
C LEU A 345 -80.79 134.24 -29.11
N ALA A 346 -81.69 133.40 -29.63
CA ALA A 346 -82.78 133.82 -30.51
C ALA A 346 -83.76 134.79 -29.81
N LYS A 347 -84.01 134.62 -28.50
CA LYS A 347 -84.80 135.57 -27.70
C LYS A 347 -84.15 136.95 -27.62
N LEU A 348 -82.82 137.03 -27.51
CA LEU A 348 -82.10 138.31 -27.49
C LEU A 348 -82.21 139.06 -28.84
N VAL A 349 -82.20 138.34 -29.97
CA VAL A 349 -82.45 138.93 -31.30
C VAL A 349 -83.87 139.47 -31.39
N ARG A 350 -84.87 138.71 -30.91
CA ARG A 350 -86.28 139.12 -30.96
C ARG A 350 -86.60 140.30 -30.04
N ASN A 351 -86.05 140.34 -28.83
CA ASN A 351 -86.35 141.42 -27.88
C ASN A 351 -85.88 142.80 -28.36
N LYS A 352 -84.82 142.85 -29.18
CA LYS A 352 -84.36 144.10 -29.81
C LYS A 352 -85.26 144.58 -30.97
N ALA A 353 -86.02 143.68 -31.61
CA ALA A 353 -87.01 144.04 -32.63
C ALA A 353 -88.29 144.63 -32.03
N ILE A 354 -88.40 144.71 -30.69
CA ILE A 354 -89.55 145.26 -29.96
C ILE A 354 -89.18 146.59 -29.26
N GLU A 355 -87.89 146.91 -29.11
CA GLU A 355 -87.37 148.17 -28.52
C GLU A 355 -86.77 149.14 -29.55
N SER A 356 -87.06 148.96 -30.85
CA SER A 356 -86.77 149.90 -31.95
C SER A 356 -88.03 150.04 -32.80
#